data_AF-A0A925M0Y5-F1
#
_entry.id   AF-A0A925M0Y5-F1
#
_cell.length_a   1.000
_cell.length_b   1.000
_cell.length_c   1.000
_cell.angle_alpha   90.00
_cell.angle_beta   90.00
_cell.angle_gamma   90.00
#
_symmetry.space_group_name_H-M   'P 1'
#
loop_
_entity.id
_entity.type
_entity.pdbx_description
1 polymer ?
#
loop_
_entity_poly.entity_id
_entity_poly.type
_entity_poly.pdbx_seq_one_letter_code
_entity_poly.pdbx_strand_id
1 'polypeptide(L)'
;MRYLTKLGLIAALVIGIIVTSAHLTPAANPSVPPNAPLSVEQLQATLDRNDVAGAIRLVESGWSYQYEEYYGGELTSQILDANAIRQRLEAISRSTGRRSALIYIIPTDDQLELILVPPGARPIHRRISAVNRQTLL
;
A
#
# COMPACT_ATOMS: atom_id res chain seq x y z
N MET A 1 -35.32 77.47 -11.64
CA MET A 1 -33.86 77.63 -11.55
C MET A 1 -33.22 76.25 -11.37
N ARG A 2 -32.47 75.76 -12.39
CA ARG A 2 -31.15 75.08 -12.33
C ARG A 2 -30.79 74.43 -10.96
N TYR A 3 -30.48 73.12 -10.80
CA TYR A 3 -29.42 72.33 -11.45
C TYR A 3 -29.56 70.79 -11.23
N LEU A 4 -28.92 70.04 -12.14
CA LEU A 4 -28.62 68.59 -12.14
C LEU A 4 -27.70 68.10 -11.00
N THR A 5 -27.77 66.78 -10.71
CA THR A 5 -26.70 65.75 -10.52
C THR A 5 -27.24 64.64 -9.57
N LYS A 6 -26.98 63.32 -9.64
CA LYS A 6 -26.05 62.43 -10.36
C LYS A 6 -26.63 60.99 -10.31
N LEU A 7 -26.29 60.19 -11.34
CA LEU A 7 -26.46 58.73 -11.41
C LEU A 7 -25.76 58.00 -10.25
N GLY A 8 -26.38 56.93 -9.72
CA GLY A 8 -25.75 55.97 -8.81
C GLY A 8 -26.28 54.55 -9.08
N LEU A 9 -25.50 53.80 -9.85
CA LEU A 9 -25.72 52.41 -10.26
C LEU A 9 -25.53 51.46 -9.07
N ILE A 10 -26.57 50.69 -8.68
CA ILE A 10 -26.43 49.62 -7.68
C ILE A 10 -26.01 48.35 -8.42
N ALA A 11 -24.72 48.03 -8.36
CA ALA A 11 -24.20 46.71 -8.70
C ALA A 11 -24.45 45.77 -7.51
N ALA A 12 -25.28 44.75 -7.70
CA ALA A 12 -25.49 43.68 -6.74
C ALA A 12 -24.26 42.77 -6.71
N LEU A 13 -23.56 42.73 -5.57
CA LEU A 13 -22.46 41.82 -5.30
C LEU A 13 -23.04 40.45 -4.89
N VAL A 14 -23.10 39.50 -5.81
CA VAL A 14 -23.37 38.09 -5.50
C VAL A 14 -22.04 37.46 -5.06
N ILE A 15 -21.87 37.26 -3.76
CA ILE A 15 -20.78 36.46 -3.21
C ILE A 15 -21.17 34.98 -3.40
N GLY A 16 -20.78 34.41 -4.53
CA GLY A 16 -20.79 32.96 -4.72
C GLY A 16 -19.64 32.35 -3.93
N ILE A 17 -19.94 31.70 -2.81
CA ILE A 17 -18.98 30.84 -2.11
C ILE A 17 -18.82 29.58 -2.98
N ILE A 18 -17.73 29.52 -3.74
CA ILE A 18 -17.29 28.28 -4.37
C ILE A 18 -16.72 27.41 -3.24
N VAL A 19 -17.50 26.43 -2.77
CA VAL A 19 -16.95 25.35 -1.92
C VAL A 19 -16.14 24.45 -2.85
N THR A 20 -14.87 24.78 -3.05
CA THR A 20 -13.92 23.90 -3.70
C THR A 20 -13.71 22.71 -2.78
N SER A 21 -14.27 21.55 -3.13
CA SER A 21 -13.93 20.29 -2.50
C SER A 21 -12.42 20.08 -2.64
N ALA A 22 -11.66 20.34 -1.59
CA ALA A 22 -10.28 19.90 -1.52
C ALA A 22 -10.31 18.37 -1.56
N HIS A 23 -10.02 17.79 -2.71
CA HIS A 23 -9.59 16.39 -2.77
C HIS A 23 -8.33 16.31 -1.92
N LEU A 24 -8.47 15.79 -0.69
CA LEU A 24 -7.35 15.36 0.11
C LEU A 24 -6.69 14.22 -0.66
N THR A 25 -5.68 14.55 -1.46
CA THR A 25 -4.77 13.58 -2.03
C THR A 25 -4.22 12.77 -0.87
N PRO A 26 -4.46 11.46 -0.79
CA PRO A 26 -3.74 10.63 0.17
C PRO A 26 -2.27 10.88 -0.06
N ALA A 27 -1.54 11.27 0.98
CA ALA A 27 -0.11 11.51 0.89
C ALA A 27 0.54 10.31 0.18
N ALA A 28 1.20 10.58 -0.95
CA ALA A 28 1.97 9.57 -1.65
C ALA A 28 2.98 8.98 -0.67
N ASN A 29 2.77 7.72 -0.27
CA ASN A 29 3.76 6.95 0.48
C ASN A 29 5.09 6.97 -0.28
N PRO A 30 6.24 7.05 0.43
CA PRO A 30 7.56 7.15 -0.20
C PRO A 30 7.71 6.07 -1.27
N SER A 31 7.95 6.53 -2.49
CA SER A 31 7.93 5.78 -3.73
C SER A 31 9.03 4.73 -3.76
N VAL A 32 8.70 3.51 -3.33
CA VAL A 32 9.44 2.31 -3.73
C VAL A 32 9.27 2.19 -5.25
N PRO A 33 10.36 2.16 -6.06
CA PRO A 33 10.23 1.94 -7.49
C PRO A 33 9.50 0.61 -7.73
N PRO A 34 8.53 0.58 -8.65
CA PRO A 34 7.96 -0.69 -9.08
C PRO A 34 9.11 -1.55 -9.63
N ASN A 35 9.24 -2.77 -9.12
CA ASN A 35 10.18 -3.79 -9.57
C ASN A 35 11.65 -3.48 -9.20
N ALA A 36 11.97 -3.60 -7.92
CA ALA A 36 13.35 -3.58 -7.40
C ALA A 36 13.65 -4.84 -6.60
N PRO A 37 14.91 -5.32 -6.56
CA PRO A 37 15.30 -6.45 -5.71
C PRO A 37 14.88 -6.26 -4.25
N LEU A 38 14.48 -7.34 -3.58
CA LEU A 38 14.14 -7.29 -2.17
C LEU A 38 15.36 -6.96 -1.30
N SER A 39 15.37 -5.78 -0.69
CA SER A 39 16.35 -5.43 0.35
C SER A 39 15.90 -5.97 1.71
N VAL A 40 16.64 -6.93 2.25
CA VAL A 40 16.37 -7.54 3.57
C VAL A 40 16.49 -6.50 4.70
N GLU A 41 17.49 -5.61 4.61
CA GLU A 41 17.68 -4.54 5.58
C GLU A 41 16.48 -3.57 5.62
N GLN A 42 16.01 -3.13 4.44
CA GLN A 42 14.84 -2.26 4.35
C GLN A 42 13.57 -2.95 4.84
N LEU A 43 13.42 -4.25 4.53
CA LEU A 43 12.32 -5.07 5.02
C LEU A 43 12.32 -5.12 6.56
N GLN A 44 13.46 -5.47 7.17
CA GLN A 44 13.59 -5.55 8.63
C GLN A 44 13.33 -4.19 9.29
N ALA A 45 13.92 -3.10 8.77
CA ALA A 45 13.70 -1.76 9.30
C ALA A 45 12.22 -1.33 9.19
N THR A 46 11.51 -1.78 8.16
CA THR A 46 10.07 -1.51 7.98
C THR A 46 9.22 -2.31 8.97
N LEU A 47 9.57 -3.57 9.19
CA LEU A 47 8.93 -4.42 10.20
C LEU A 47 9.20 -3.94 11.64
N ASP A 48 10.41 -3.46 11.93
CA ASP A 48 10.77 -2.91 13.25
C ASP A 48 9.98 -1.65 13.60
N ARG A 49 9.55 -0.89 12.58
CA ARG A 49 8.60 0.23 12.73
C ARG A 49 7.14 -0.21 12.79
N ASN A 50 6.87 -1.51 12.83
CA ASN A 50 5.53 -2.11 12.81
C ASN A 50 4.72 -1.77 11.54
N ASP A 51 5.39 -1.41 10.44
CA ASP A 51 4.75 -1.15 9.15
C ASP A 51 4.62 -2.44 8.33
N VAL A 52 3.74 -3.33 8.78
CA VAL A 52 3.55 -4.64 8.14
C VAL A 52 3.01 -4.52 6.70
N ALA A 53 2.22 -3.48 6.42
CA ALA A 53 1.69 -3.25 5.07
C ALA A 53 2.77 -2.76 4.09
N GLY A 54 3.67 -1.90 4.54
CA GLY A 54 4.86 -1.51 3.79
C GLY A 54 5.79 -2.69 3.54
N ALA A 55 6.00 -3.54 4.54
CA ALA A 55 6.79 -4.76 4.41
C ALA A 55 6.22 -5.71 3.34
N ILE A 56 4.90 -5.94 3.32
CA ILE A 56 4.24 -6.74 2.27
C ILE A 56 4.51 -6.15 0.87
N ARG A 57 4.43 -4.82 0.73
CA ARG A 57 4.70 -4.16 -0.55
C ARG A 57 6.14 -4.36 -1.03
N LEU A 58 7.12 -4.28 -0.11
CA LEU A 58 8.52 -4.54 -0.44
C LEU A 58 8.71 -5.97 -0.93
N VAL A 59 8.08 -6.94 -0.26
CA VAL A 59 8.17 -8.36 -0.63
C VAL A 59 7.54 -8.63 -1.98
N GLU A 60 6.32 -8.14 -2.23
CA GLU A 60 5.64 -8.31 -3.52
C GLU A 60 6.42 -7.68 -4.68
N SER A 61 6.97 -6.47 -4.48
CA SER A 61 7.81 -5.82 -5.50
C SER A 61 9.10 -6.61 -5.76
N GLY A 62 9.76 -7.08 -4.70
CA GLY A 62 10.97 -7.88 -4.79
C GLY A 62 10.76 -9.24 -5.44
N TRP A 63 9.61 -9.87 -5.22
CA TRP A 63 9.24 -11.11 -5.92
C TRP A 63 8.90 -10.85 -7.38
N SER A 64 8.16 -9.79 -7.69
CA SER A 64 7.88 -9.39 -9.09
C SER A 64 9.19 -9.24 -9.86
N TYR A 65 10.15 -8.49 -9.30
CA TYR A 65 11.47 -8.33 -9.90
C TYR A 65 12.19 -9.67 -10.13
N GLN A 66 12.22 -10.56 -9.12
CA GLN A 66 12.87 -11.87 -9.25
C GLN A 66 12.22 -12.75 -10.32
N TYR A 67 10.90 -12.73 -10.44
CA TYR A 67 10.20 -13.47 -11.50
C TYR A 67 10.47 -12.88 -12.89
N GLU A 68 10.47 -11.56 -13.02
CA GLU A 68 10.79 -10.87 -14.27
C GLU A 68 12.23 -11.14 -14.73
N GLU A 69 13.19 -11.09 -13.79
CA GLU A 69 14.59 -11.42 -14.04
C GLU A 69 14.75 -12.88 -14.49
N TYR A 70 14.06 -13.81 -13.82
CA TYR A 70 14.13 -15.24 -14.15
C TYR A 70 13.52 -15.57 -15.52
N TYR A 71 12.37 -14.99 -15.88
CA TYR A 71 11.69 -15.27 -17.15
C TYR A 71 12.13 -14.37 -18.31
N GLY A 72 12.92 -13.31 -18.06
CA GLY A 72 13.46 -12.42 -19.08
C GLY A 72 12.42 -11.49 -19.72
N GLY A 73 11.42 -11.06 -18.96
CA GLY A 73 10.34 -10.19 -19.45
C GLY A 73 9.54 -9.55 -18.32
N GLU A 74 8.68 -8.59 -18.67
CA GLU A 74 7.87 -7.84 -17.70
C GLU A 74 6.57 -8.60 -17.35
N LEU A 75 6.22 -8.62 -16.07
CA LEU A 75 4.95 -9.17 -15.61
C LEU A 75 3.84 -8.14 -15.88
N THR A 76 2.75 -8.59 -16.49
CA THR A 76 1.53 -7.76 -16.65
C THR A 76 0.66 -7.74 -15.39
N SER A 77 1.00 -8.56 -14.39
CA SER A 77 0.29 -8.62 -13.12
C SER A 77 0.55 -7.39 -12.27
N GLN A 78 -0.52 -6.86 -11.68
CA GLN A 78 -0.42 -5.76 -10.72
C GLN A 78 0.11 -6.26 -9.38
N ILE A 79 1.09 -5.54 -8.81
CA ILE A 79 1.48 -5.69 -7.40
C ILE A 79 0.27 -5.36 -6.52
N LEU A 80 -0.15 -6.30 -5.69
CA LEU A 80 -1.26 -6.11 -4.79
C LEU A 80 -0.77 -5.58 -3.44
N ASP A 81 -1.42 -4.54 -2.92
CA ASP A 81 -1.17 -4.12 -1.56
C ASP A 81 -1.90 -5.02 -0.54
N ALA A 82 -1.53 -4.88 0.74
CA ALA A 82 -2.09 -5.67 1.82
C ALA A 82 -3.63 -5.56 1.92
N ASN A 83 -4.23 -4.42 1.57
CA ASN A 83 -5.69 -4.26 1.61
C ASN A 83 -6.36 -5.02 0.46
N ALA A 84 -5.82 -4.90 -0.75
CA ALA A 84 -6.32 -5.62 -1.91
C ALA A 84 -6.25 -7.14 -1.69
N ILE A 85 -5.14 -7.64 -1.14
CA ILE A 85 -4.98 -9.06 -0.80
C ILE A 85 -6.06 -9.50 0.20
N ARG A 86 -6.23 -8.77 1.31
CA ARG A 86 -7.23 -9.10 2.34
C ARG A 86 -8.66 -9.10 1.82
N GLN A 87 -8.99 -8.16 0.93
CA GLN A 87 -10.31 -8.07 0.32
C GLN A 87 -10.58 -9.24 -0.63
N ARG A 88 -9.57 -9.64 -1.41
CA ARG A 88 -9.67 -10.82 -2.28
C ARG A 88 -9.84 -12.09 -1.45
N LEU A 89 -9.06 -12.27 -0.38
CA LEU A 89 -9.20 -13.39 0.54
C LEU A 89 -10.57 -13.42 1.22
N GLU A 90 -11.12 -12.26 1.61
CA GLU A 90 -12.48 -12.14 2.15
C GLU A 90 -13.53 -12.55 1.12
N ALA A 91 -13.41 -12.12 -0.14
CA ALA A 91 -14.31 -12.52 -1.21
C ALA A 91 -14.27 -14.04 -1.46
N ILE A 92 -13.07 -14.63 -1.50
CA ILE A 92 -12.87 -16.08 -1.61
C ILE A 92 -13.49 -16.80 -0.41
N SER A 93 -13.32 -16.26 0.81
CA SER A 93 -13.90 -16.84 2.01
C SER A 93 -15.43 -16.86 1.96
N ARG A 94 -16.05 -15.82 1.41
CA ARG A 94 -17.51 -15.75 1.25
C ARG A 94 -18.02 -16.71 0.18
N SER A 95 -17.30 -16.84 -0.94
CA SER A 95 -17.74 -17.69 -2.05
C SER A 95 -17.53 -19.19 -1.79
N THR A 96 -16.51 -19.55 -1.02
CA THR A 96 -16.15 -20.96 -0.78
C THR A 96 -16.57 -21.48 0.59
N GLY A 97 -16.94 -20.59 1.52
CA GLY A 97 -17.15 -20.93 2.93
C GLY A 97 -15.87 -21.30 3.69
N ARG A 98 -14.68 -21.18 3.07
CA ARG A 98 -13.39 -21.55 3.66
C ARG A 98 -12.56 -20.31 4.00
N ARG A 99 -12.11 -20.18 5.25
CA ARG A 99 -11.25 -19.07 5.69
C ARG A 99 -9.78 -19.37 5.42
N SER A 100 -9.28 -18.93 4.26
CA SER A 100 -7.87 -19.06 3.87
C SER A 100 -7.09 -17.77 4.16
N ALA A 101 -5.80 -17.90 4.46
CA ALA A 101 -4.87 -16.79 4.66
C ALA A 101 -3.63 -16.95 3.75
N LEU A 102 -3.00 -15.84 3.39
CA LEU A 102 -1.71 -15.82 2.71
C LEU A 102 -0.60 -15.72 3.75
N ILE A 103 0.45 -16.52 3.62
CA ILE A 103 1.64 -16.45 4.48
C ILE A 103 2.87 -16.10 3.65
N TYR A 104 3.58 -15.06 4.10
CA TYR A 104 4.93 -14.74 3.63
C TYR A 104 5.92 -15.38 4.61
N ILE A 105 6.84 -16.15 4.06
CA ILE A 105 7.89 -16.83 4.80
C ILE A 105 9.22 -16.33 4.25
N ILE A 106 9.89 -15.45 4.99
CA ILE A 106 11.06 -14.72 4.50
C ILE A 106 12.27 -15.05 5.38
N PRO A 107 13.11 -16.01 4.98
CA PRO A 107 14.34 -16.31 5.70
C PRO A 107 15.38 -15.21 5.48
N THR A 108 15.83 -14.62 6.59
CA THR A 108 17.00 -13.74 6.63
C THR A 108 18.21 -14.50 7.18
N ASP A 109 19.38 -13.86 7.19
CA ASP A 109 20.61 -14.51 7.63
C ASP A 109 20.59 -14.84 9.13
N ASP A 110 19.85 -14.06 9.93
CA ASP A 110 19.78 -14.21 11.39
C ASP A 110 18.46 -14.82 11.90
N GLN A 111 17.37 -14.69 11.14
CA GLN A 111 16.03 -15.04 11.63
C GLN A 111 15.03 -15.32 10.49
N LEU A 112 13.84 -15.76 10.87
CA LEU A 112 12.71 -15.92 9.96
C LEU A 112 11.67 -14.83 10.24
N GLU A 113 11.34 -14.05 9.21
CA GLU A 113 10.22 -13.11 9.24
C GLU A 113 8.97 -13.79 8.65
N LEU A 114 7.91 -13.89 9.46
CA LEU A 114 6.61 -14.41 9.03
C LEU A 114 5.58 -13.29 8.98
N ILE A 115 4.84 -13.20 7.88
CA ILE A 115 3.69 -12.28 7.77
C ILE A 115 2.47 -13.08 7.34
N LEU A 116 1.43 -13.08 8.18
CA LEU A 116 0.14 -13.71 7.91
C LEU A 116 -0.86 -12.64 7.49
N VAL A 117 -1.49 -12.82 6.33
CA VAL A 117 -2.56 -11.96 5.83
C VAL A 117 -3.88 -12.74 5.84
N PRO A 118 -4.73 -12.54 6.87
CA PRO A 118 -6.03 -13.20 6.97
C PRO A 118 -7.12 -12.52 6.11
N PRO A 119 -8.26 -13.19 5.86
CA PRO A 119 -9.38 -12.59 5.13
C PRO A 119 -10.00 -11.48 5.98
N GLY A 120 -10.12 -10.28 5.40
CA GLY A 120 -10.79 -9.14 6.04
C GLY A 120 -10.09 -8.54 7.28
N ALA A 121 -9.04 -9.15 7.83
CA ALA A 121 -8.40 -8.76 9.10
C ALA A 121 -6.93 -8.34 8.94
N ARG A 122 -6.41 -7.52 9.86
CA ARG A 122 -5.07 -6.90 9.74
C ARG A 122 -3.97 -7.96 9.59
N PRO A 123 -2.94 -7.71 8.76
CA PRO A 123 -1.78 -8.59 8.70
C PRO A 123 -1.10 -8.72 10.06
N ILE A 124 -0.58 -9.91 10.35
CA ILE A 124 0.11 -10.24 11.59
C ILE A 124 1.55 -10.57 11.25
N HIS A 125 2.49 -9.86 11.87
CA HIS A 125 3.92 -10.15 11.75
C HIS A 125 4.41 -10.95 12.95
N ARG A 126 5.29 -11.93 12.70
CA ARG A 126 6.02 -12.66 13.73
C ARG A 126 7.46 -12.89 13.30
N ARG A 127 8.39 -12.55 14.19
CA ARG A 127 9.82 -12.83 14.06
C ARG A 127 10.16 -14.11 14.82
N ILE A 128 10.89 -15.02 14.18
CA ILE A 128 11.36 -16.28 14.76
C ILE A 128 12.89 -16.31 14.70
N SER A 129 13.55 -15.97 15.81
CA SER A 129 15.02 -15.91 15.89
C SER A 129 15.70 -17.28 16.02
N ALA A 130 14.94 -18.36 16.26
CA ALA A 130 15.48 -19.71 16.39
C ALA A 130 15.77 -20.39 15.04
N VAL A 131 15.36 -19.78 13.92
CA VAL A 131 15.45 -20.35 12.57
C VAL A 131 15.99 -19.27 11.64
N ASN A 132 16.99 -19.60 10.84
CA ASN A 132 17.58 -18.70 9.86
C ASN A 132 17.63 -19.35 8.47
N ARG A 133 18.10 -18.59 7.46
CA ARG A 133 18.23 -19.06 6.08
C ARG A 133 19.02 -20.36 5.94
N GLN A 134 20.14 -20.51 6.64
CA GLN A 134 20.99 -21.70 6.58
C GLN A 134 20.30 -22.96 7.13
N THR A 135 19.30 -22.80 7.99
CA THR A 135 18.54 -23.91 8.56
C THR A 135 17.38 -24.34 7.64
N LEU A 136 17.00 -23.51 6.66
CA LEU A 136 15.80 -23.69 5.83
C LEU A 136 16.08 -24.05 4.37
N LEU A 137 17.30 -23.82 3.88
CA LEU A 137 17.75 -24.04 2.49
C LEU A 137 18.99 -24.92 2.47
#